data_AF-A0AAW1XQU8-F1
#
_entry.id   AF-A0AAW1XQU8-F1
#
_cell.length_a   1.000
_cell.length_b   1.000
_cell.length_c   1.000
_cell.angle_alpha   90.00
_cell.angle_beta   90.00
_cell.angle_gamma   90.00
#
_symmetry.space_group_name_H-M   'P 1'
#
loop_
_entity.id
_entity.type
_entity.pdbx_description
1 polymer ?
#
loop_
_entity_poly.entity_id
_entity_poly.type
_entity_poly.pdbx_seq_one_letter_code
_entity_poly.pdbx_strand_id
1 'polypeptide(L)'
;MADFTSNFTFFIESANDSRYGDGLAFFIAPNGSSLNSTLGRGSSLGLPVDSQRNVSRSLYSFVAVEFDIFHNGGTAVDDPPSDHVGIDINSVKSIITLPWNGSVLEEKGNRARITYNSLQKYFARPTQYLPEMVIVGFSASTGTQSALHKIKTWSFSSTLVHHRSSHKTGNGMINVRLVVGLSIGGCIIILVSGLGLIRFRFWKKEQAGESDGVEDPMEINDSIDEEFERATGPRKFSYSELAHATGNFKEGEKLGEGFGEVYRGFIKDLNSYVAVKKISKRSKQGPEGVCRRGKDHKSI
;
A
#
# COMPACT_ATOMS: atom_id res chain seq x y z
N MET A 1 -7.08 6.30 -7.78
CA MET A 1 -6.09 5.22 -8.08
C MET A 1 -4.70 5.77 -7.75
N ALA A 2 -3.68 4.92 -7.60
CA ALA A 2 -2.31 5.38 -7.38
C ALA A 2 -1.41 5.01 -8.56
N ASP A 3 -0.51 5.92 -8.90
CA ASP A 3 0.66 5.65 -9.74
C ASP A 3 1.83 5.32 -8.81
N PHE A 4 2.71 4.40 -9.20
CA PHE A 4 3.89 4.09 -8.40
C PHE A 4 5.15 3.90 -9.24
N THR A 5 6.31 4.05 -8.60
CA THR A 5 7.60 3.65 -9.14
C THR A 5 8.44 3.00 -8.04
N SER A 6 8.94 1.80 -8.30
CA SER A 6 9.90 1.05 -7.49
C SER A 6 11.23 1.01 -8.25
N ASN A 7 12.33 1.40 -7.63
CA ASN A 7 13.68 1.24 -8.17
C ASN A 7 14.49 0.39 -7.20
N PHE A 8 15.20 -0.61 -7.68
CA PHE A 8 16.07 -1.42 -6.84
C PHE A 8 17.32 -1.89 -7.58
N THR A 9 18.36 -2.17 -6.79
CA THR A 9 19.54 -2.90 -7.27
C THR A 9 19.67 -4.20 -6.50
N PHE A 10 19.98 -5.28 -7.21
CA PHE A 10 19.99 -6.62 -6.65
C PHE A 10 21.07 -7.49 -7.30
N PHE A 11 21.40 -8.58 -6.62
CA PHE A 11 22.40 -9.56 -7.04
C PHE A 11 21.75 -10.94 -6.97
N ILE A 12 22.10 -11.79 -7.93
CA ILE A 12 21.82 -13.21 -7.95
C ILE A 12 23.17 -13.87 -8.20
N GLU A 13 23.61 -14.73 -7.28
CA GLU A 13 24.98 -15.28 -7.28
C GLU A 13 24.90 -16.81 -7.07
N SER A 14 25.54 -17.60 -7.94
CA SER A 14 25.59 -19.06 -7.81
C SER A 14 26.94 -19.60 -7.31
N ALA A 15 27.85 -18.72 -6.85
CA ALA A 15 29.24 -19.07 -6.53
C ALA A 15 29.96 -19.83 -7.66
N ASN A 16 29.69 -19.43 -8.91
CA ASN A 16 30.17 -20.06 -10.15
C ASN A 16 29.67 -21.50 -10.43
N ASP A 17 28.67 -22.04 -9.71
CA ASP A 17 27.96 -23.23 -10.22
C ASP A 17 27.07 -22.82 -11.41
N SER A 18 27.10 -23.64 -12.46
CA SER A 18 26.23 -23.51 -13.65
C SER A 18 24.82 -24.06 -13.42
N ARG A 19 24.58 -24.68 -12.26
CA ARG A 19 23.29 -25.22 -11.82
C ARG A 19 22.73 -24.33 -10.72
N TYR A 20 21.94 -23.34 -11.11
CA TYR A 20 21.38 -22.31 -10.23
C TYR A 20 19.86 -22.26 -10.32
N GLY A 21 19.24 -21.58 -9.35
CA GLY A 21 17.79 -21.39 -9.31
C GLY A 21 17.31 -20.72 -8.01
N ASP A 22 16.04 -20.34 -7.90
CA ASP A 22 15.04 -20.35 -8.99
C ASP A 22 14.79 -18.90 -9.45
N GLY A 23 14.73 -17.94 -8.53
CA GLY A 23 14.67 -16.52 -8.86
C GLY A 23 14.18 -15.61 -7.73
N LEU A 24 13.84 -14.38 -8.12
CA LEU A 24 13.39 -13.29 -7.26
C LEU A 24 12.14 -12.63 -7.86
N ALA A 25 11.14 -12.31 -7.05
CA ALA A 25 10.00 -11.50 -7.48
C ALA A 25 9.85 -10.23 -6.65
N PHE A 26 9.51 -9.11 -7.30
CA PHE A 26 8.93 -7.93 -6.65
C PHE A 26 7.41 -8.06 -6.70
N PHE A 27 6.72 -8.01 -5.56
CA PHE A 27 5.28 -8.28 -5.50
C PHE A 27 4.48 -7.14 -4.85
N ILE A 28 3.19 -7.12 -5.17
CA ILE A 28 2.14 -6.34 -4.53
C ILE A 28 0.99 -7.28 -4.18
N ALA A 29 0.58 -7.31 -2.90
CA ALA A 29 -0.45 -8.22 -2.39
C ALA A 29 -1.40 -7.49 -1.40
N PRO A 30 -2.61 -8.00 -1.13
CA PRO A 30 -3.53 -7.43 -0.12
C PRO A 30 -2.86 -7.27 1.25
N ASN A 31 -3.11 -6.16 1.95
CA ASN A 31 -2.68 -6.06 3.34
C ASN A 31 -3.42 -7.11 4.20
N GLY A 32 -2.67 -7.86 5.01
CA GLY A 32 -3.20 -9.02 5.74
C GLY A 32 -3.38 -10.30 4.91
N SER A 33 -2.92 -10.33 3.65
CA SER A 33 -2.88 -11.58 2.87
C SER A 33 -2.06 -12.65 3.57
N SER A 34 -2.59 -13.86 3.68
CA SER A 34 -1.88 -15.01 4.26
C SER A 34 -0.92 -15.64 3.25
N LEU A 35 0.01 -14.86 2.67
CA LEU A 35 1.05 -15.39 1.78
C LEU A 35 1.72 -16.63 2.40
N ASN A 36 2.02 -16.53 3.70
CA ASN A 36 2.60 -17.57 4.56
C ASN A 36 1.85 -18.92 4.57
N SER A 37 0.55 -18.98 4.23
CA SER A 37 -0.24 -20.23 4.32
C SER A 37 -0.09 -21.15 3.10
N THR A 38 0.41 -20.62 1.97
CA THR A 38 0.45 -21.35 0.70
C THR A 38 1.71 -21.00 -0.12
N LEU A 39 2.79 -20.61 0.56
CA LEU A 39 4.09 -20.38 -0.07
C LEU A 39 4.54 -21.66 -0.80
N GLY A 40 4.79 -21.55 -2.11
CA GLY A 40 5.51 -22.60 -2.82
C GLY A 40 6.99 -22.63 -2.45
N ARG A 41 7.75 -23.49 -3.15
CA ARG A 41 9.21 -23.62 -3.03
C ARG A 41 9.83 -23.71 -4.41
N GLY A 42 11.11 -23.35 -4.52
CA GLY A 42 11.84 -23.28 -5.80
C GLY A 42 11.09 -22.40 -6.80
N SER A 43 10.67 -23.00 -7.92
CA SER A 43 9.77 -22.56 -8.99
C SER A 43 8.62 -21.57 -8.69
N SER A 44 8.26 -21.36 -7.42
CA SER A 44 7.22 -20.39 -7.07
C SER A 44 7.77 -19.01 -6.70
N LEU A 45 9.09 -18.82 -6.65
CA LEU A 45 9.75 -17.56 -6.26
C LEU A 45 9.28 -16.99 -4.91
N GLY A 46 8.87 -17.86 -3.98
CA GLY A 46 8.30 -17.51 -2.68
C GLY A 46 6.89 -16.91 -2.76
N LEU A 47 6.19 -17.05 -3.90
CA LEU A 47 4.80 -16.65 -4.10
C LEU A 47 3.83 -17.85 -3.91
N PRO A 48 2.53 -17.59 -3.71
CA PRO A 48 1.51 -18.63 -3.64
C PRO A 48 1.26 -19.34 -4.96
N VAL A 49 1.14 -20.66 -4.92
CA VAL A 49 0.82 -21.49 -6.10
C VAL A 49 -0.48 -22.25 -5.90
N ASP A 50 -1.33 -22.26 -6.94
CA ASP A 50 -2.62 -22.97 -7.00
C ASP A 50 -2.39 -24.50 -7.06
N SER A 51 -1.97 -25.06 -5.92
CA SER A 51 -1.67 -26.49 -5.73
C SER A 51 -2.86 -27.30 -5.22
N GLN A 52 -3.95 -26.64 -4.80
CA GLN A 52 -5.15 -27.28 -4.27
C GLN A 52 -6.40 -26.63 -4.85
N ARG A 53 -7.14 -27.41 -5.67
CA ARG A 53 -8.31 -27.02 -6.48
C ARG A 53 -9.52 -26.41 -5.73
N ASN A 54 -9.43 -26.23 -4.41
CA ASN A 54 -10.52 -25.78 -3.54
C ASN A 54 -10.22 -24.47 -2.77
N VAL A 55 -9.05 -23.84 -2.93
CA VAL A 55 -8.74 -22.57 -2.24
C VAL A 55 -9.02 -21.39 -3.17
N SER A 56 -9.93 -20.50 -2.76
CA SER A 56 -10.29 -19.31 -3.55
C SER A 56 -9.07 -18.43 -3.81
N ARG A 57 -8.82 -18.11 -5.09
CA ARG A 57 -7.74 -17.21 -5.55
C ARG A 57 -7.75 -15.84 -4.87
N SER A 58 -8.92 -15.40 -4.38
CA SER A 58 -9.07 -14.15 -3.62
C SER A 58 -8.32 -14.12 -2.28
N LEU A 59 -7.92 -15.28 -1.72
CA LEU A 59 -7.18 -15.36 -0.45
C LEU A 59 -5.68 -15.12 -0.61
N TYR A 60 -5.18 -15.27 -1.84
CA TYR A 60 -3.76 -15.18 -2.18
C TYR A 60 -3.54 -14.32 -3.43
N SER A 61 -4.39 -13.30 -3.66
CA SER A 61 -4.20 -12.39 -4.79
C SER A 61 -2.83 -11.72 -4.75
N PHE A 62 -2.15 -11.60 -5.89
CA PHE A 62 -0.94 -10.82 -6.05
C PHE A 62 -0.77 -10.34 -7.48
N VAL A 63 0.01 -9.27 -7.65
CA VAL A 63 0.65 -8.91 -8.91
C VAL A 63 2.15 -8.89 -8.65
N ALA A 64 2.94 -9.55 -9.47
CA ALA A 64 4.40 -9.56 -9.32
C ALA A 64 5.13 -9.29 -10.64
N VAL A 65 6.39 -8.90 -10.51
CA VAL A 65 7.39 -8.89 -11.58
C VAL A 65 8.49 -9.83 -11.14
N GLU A 66 8.59 -10.96 -11.83
CA GLU A 66 9.58 -12.00 -11.58
C GLU A 66 10.87 -11.77 -12.37
N PHE A 67 11.96 -12.25 -11.79
CA PHE A 67 13.32 -12.29 -12.31
C PHE A 67 13.76 -13.74 -12.16
N ASP A 68 13.34 -14.56 -13.12
CA ASP A 68 13.51 -16.01 -13.09
C ASP A 68 14.81 -16.41 -13.82
N ILE A 69 15.53 -17.34 -13.20
CA ILE A 69 16.84 -17.84 -13.65
C ILE A 69 16.84 -19.37 -13.80
N PHE A 70 15.66 -20.01 -13.84
CA PHE A 70 15.55 -21.46 -13.87
C PHE A 70 14.27 -21.97 -14.52
N HIS A 71 14.34 -22.22 -15.84
CA HIS A 71 13.24 -22.79 -16.63
C HIS A 71 12.56 -24.00 -15.96
N ASN A 72 11.30 -23.81 -15.59
CA ASN A 72 10.37 -24.81 -15.08
C ASN A 72 9.27 -25.10 -16.10
N GLY A 73 8.94 -26.39 -16.25
CA GLY A 73 7.83 -26.85 -17.08
C GLY A 73 6.84 -27.66 -16.26
N GLY A 74 5.57 -27.28 -16.28
CA GLY A 74 4.51 -27.96 -15.53
C GLY A 74 3.13 -27.36 -15.74
N THR A 75 2.17 -27.77 -14.90
CA THR A 75 0.79 -27.24 -14.95
C THR A 75 0.60 -25.94 -14.16
N ALA A 76 1.57 -25.58 -13.33
CA ALA A 76 1.50 -24.43 -12.40
C ALA A 76 2.49 -23.30 -12.74
N VAL A 77 3.58 -23.64 -13.44
CA VAL A 77 4.67 -22.79 -13.95
C VAL A 77 5.01 -23.34 -15.34
N ASP A 78 5.30 -22.49 -16.33
CA ASP A 78 5.48 -22.89 -17.73
C ASP A 78 6.31 -21.82 -18.46
N ASP A 79 7.62 -21.95 -18.35
CA ASP A 79 8.57 -20.87 -18.63
C ASP A 79 9.11 -20.89 -20.06
N PRO A 80 9.58 -19.74 -20.58
CA PRO A 80 10.44 -19.73 -21.76
C PRO A 80 11.74 -20.51 -21.49
N PRO A 81 12.42 -21.02 -22.54
CA PRO A 81 13.62 -21.86 -22.41
C PRO A 81 14.90 -21.11 -21.98
N SER A 82 14.77 -19.93 -21.37
CA SER A 82 15.87 -19.09 -20.88
C SER A 82 15.44 -18.29 -19.65
N ASP A 83 16.41 -17.86 -18.85
CA ASP A 83 16.30 -16.75 -17.90
C ASP A 83 15.43 -15.61 -18.48
N HIS A 84 14.53 -15.08 -17.67
CA HIS A 84 13.53 -14.13 -18.14
C HIS A 84 13.03 -13.18 -17.04
N VAL A 85 12.44 -12.07 -17.48
CA VAL A 85 11.62 -11.21 -16.63
C VAL A 85 10.17 -11.37 -17.03
N GLY A 86 9.32 -11.61 -16.03
CA GLY A 86 7.90 -11.91 -16.20
C GLY A 86 6.97 -10.92 -15.51
N ILE A 87 5.67 -11.03 -15.80
CA ILE A 87 4.59 -10.32 -15.11
C ILE A 87 3.52 -11.33 -14.69
N ASP A 88 3.33 -11.44 -13.38
CA ASP A 88 2.41 -12.38 -12.76
C ASP A 88 1.13 -11.71 -12.28
N ILE A 89 0.01 -12.44 -12.38
CA ILE A 89 -1.29 -12.02 -11.83
C ILE A 89 -1.99 -13.23 -11.22
N ASN A 90 -1.95 -13.34 -9.88
CA ASN A 90 -2.55 -14.43 -9.08
C ASN A 90 -2.10 -15.85 -9.51
N SER A 91 -0.96 -15.96 -10.18
CA SER A 91 -0.36 -17.19 -10.71
C SER A 91 1.10 -16.89 -11.05
N VAL A 92 2.00 -17.83 -10.72
CA VAL A 92 3.43 -17.85 -11.12
C VAL A 92 3.63 -18.40 -12.54
N LYS A 93 2.59 -18.31 -13.37
CA LYS A 93 2.70 -18.50 -14.81
C LYS A 93 2.48 -17.13 -15.43
N SER A 94 3.58 -16.49 -15.82
CA SER A 94 3.60 -15.16 -16.39
C SER A 94 2.58 -14.95 -17.51
N ILE A 95 1.93 -13.78 -17.52
CA ILE A 95 1.09 -13.35 -18.65
C ILE A 95 1.91 -12.86 -19.84
N ILE A 96 3.13 -12.36 -19.58
CA ILE A 96 4.08 -11.84 -20.56
C ILE A 96 5.49 -12.06 -20.00
N THR A 97 6.38 -12.66 -20.78
CA THR A 97 7.81 -12.83 -20.45
C THR A 97 8.70 -12.15 -21.47
N LEU A 98 9.88 -11.68 -21.05
CA LEU A 98 10.96 -11.22 -21.93
C LEU A 98 12.29 -11.88 -21.54
N PRO A 99 13.10 -12.38 -22.49
CA PRO A 99 14.42 -12.93 -22.20
C PRO A 99 15.30 -11.90 -21.48
N TRP A 100 16.02 -12.35 -20.46
CA TRP A 100 16.87 -11.51 -19.63
C TRP A 100 18.12 -12.30 -19.24
N ASN A 101 19.28 -11.65 -19.18
CA ASN A 101 20.50 -12.28 -18.66
C ASN A 101 20.71 -11.80 -17.21
N GLY A 102 20.47 -12.68 -16.25
CA GLY A 102 20.63 -12.38 -14.81
C GLY A 102 22.07 -12.12 -14.38
N SER A 103 23.07 -12.39 -15.23
CA SER A 103 24.50 -12.27 -14.94
C SER A 103 24.93 -13.08 -13.71
N VAL A 104 24.25 -14.22 -13.47
CA VAL A 104 24.37 -15.06 -12.26
C VAL A 104 25.79 -15.58 -12.02
N LEU A 105 26.50 -15.88 -13.12
CA LEU A 105 27.90 -16.34 -13.13
C LEU A 105 28.94 -15.20 -13.10
N GLU A 106 28.51 -13.94 -13.20
CA GLU A 106 29.42 -12.79 -13.31
C GLU A 106 29.42 -11.92 -12.03
N GLU A 107 28.61 -12.29 -11.03
CA GLU A 107 28.38 -11.54 -9.76
C GLU A 107 28.02 -10.05 -9.98
N LYS A 108 27.48 -9.71 -11.16
CA LYS A 108 27.16 -8.33 -11.53
C LYS A 108 25.84 -7.88 -10.89
N GLY A 109 25.84 -6.63 -10.41
CA GLY A 109 24.66 -6.01 -9.83
C GLY A 109 23.64 -5.61 -10.90
N ASN A 110 22.47 -6.21 -10.84
CA ASN A 110 21.31 -5.86 -11.66
C ASN A 110 20.63 -4.59 -11.14
N ARG A 111 19.95 -3.86 -12.03
CA ARG A 111 19.14 -2.67 -11.71
C ARG A 111 17.78 -2.78 -12.38
N ALA A 112 16.73 -2.74 -11.58
CA ALA A 112 15.35 -2.74 -12.04
C ALA A 112 14.64 -1.42 -11.70
N ARG A 113 13.73 -1.01 -12.59
CA ARG A 113 12.76 0.06 -12.36
C ARG A 113 11.39 -0.43 -12.82
N ILE A 114 10.46 -0.55 -11.90
CA ILE A 114 9.07 -0.92 -12.15
C ILE A 114 8.24 0.36 -11.97
N THR A 115 7.49 0.76 -12.99
CA THR A 115 6.60 1.93 -12.95
C THR A 115 5.20 1.49 -13.38
N TYR A 116 4.18 1.90 -12.62
CA TYR A 116 2.78 1.70 -12.96
C TYR A 116 2.09 3.06 -13.07
N ASN A 117 1.34 3.24 -14.16
CA ASN A 117 0.54 4.43 -14.44
C ASN A 117 -0.94 4.05 -14.51
N SER A 118 -1.75 4.57 -13.59
CA SER A 118 -3.16 4.23 -13.44
C SER A 118 -4.08 4.80 -14.52
N LEU A 119 -3.61 5.80 -15.28
CA LEU A 119 -4.33 6.35 -16.43
C LEU A 119 -4.13 5.50 -17.70
N GLN A 120 -3.02 4.75 -17.78
CA GLN A 120 -2.72 3.85 -18.89
C GLN A 120 -3.45 2.51 -18.69
N LYS A 121 -4.52 2.29 -19.46
CA LYS A 121 -5.41 1.12 -19.39
C LYS A 121 -4.80 -0.14 -20.04
N TYR A 122 -3.55 -0.48 -19.73
CA TYR A 122 -2.92 -1.72 -20.20
C TYR A 122 -3.42 -2.96 -19.43
N PHE A 123 -2.99 -4.15 -19.90
CA PHE A 123 -3.57 -5.47 -19.62
C PHE A 123 -3.77 -5.84 -18.14
N ALA A 124 -2.99 -5.26 -17.22
CA ALA A 124 -3.09 -5.52 -15.80
C ALA A 124 -3.61 -4.27 -15.06
N ARG A 125 -4.90 -4.25 -14.69
CA ARG A 125 -5.43 -3.26 -13.74
C ARG A 125 -5.33 -3.81 -12.32
N PRO A 126 -4.45 -3.30 -11.44
CA PRO A 126 -4.29 -3.83 -10.09
C PRO A 126 -5.59 -3.74 -9.27
N THR A 127 -6.44 -2.75 -9.52
CA THR A 127 -7.75 -2.60 -8.85
C THR A 127 -8.76 -3.71 -9.15
N GLN A 128 -8.49 -4.60 -10.13
CA GLN A 128 -9.32 -5.78 -10.37
C GLN A 128 -8.91 -6.96 -9.48
N TYR A 129 -7.68 -6.93 -8.93
CA TYR A 129 -7.06 -8.08 -8.25
C TYR A 129 -6.62 -7.76 -6.81
N LEU A 130 -6.41 -6.47 -6.49
CA LEU A 130 -5.89 -5.97 -5.23
C LEU A 130 -6.86 -4.94 -4.61
N PRO A 131 -7.02 -4.95 -3.27
CA PRO A 131 -7.81 -3.94 -2.54
C PRO A 131 -7.09 -2.59 -2.45
N GLU A 132 -7.73 -1.61 -1.82
CA GLU A 132 -7.18 -0.27 -1.58
C GLU A 132 -5.87 -0.29 -0.75
N MET A 133 -5.81 -1.16 0.26
CA MET A 133 -4.65 -1.30 1.15
C MET A 133 -3.83 -2.54 0.77
N VAL A 134 -2.61 -2.31 0.30
CA VAL A 134 -1.69 -3.36 -0.16
C VAL A 134 -0.35 -3.32 0.60
N ILE A 135 0.33 -4.46 0.62
CA ILE A 135 1.75 -4.56 0.93
C ILE A 135 2.58 -4.64 -0.37
N VAL A 136 3.79 -4.10 -0.32
CA VAL A 136 4.79 -4.22 -1.39
C VAL A 136 6.06 -4.84 -0.82
N GLY A 137 6.74 -5.69 -1.59
CA GLY A 137 7.92 -6.38 -1.09
C GLY A 137 8.64 -7.22 -2.14
N PHE A 138 9.56 -8.04 -1.65
CA PHE A 138 10.30 -9.02 -2.43
C PHE A 138 10.10 -10.41 -1.86
N SER A 139 9.97 -11.41 -2.74
CA SER A 139 9.99 -12.82 -2.40
C SER A 139 11.05 -13.53 -3.25
N ALA A 140 11.65 -14.58 -2.71
CA ALA A 140 12.56 -15.45 -3.44
C ALA A 140 12.47 -16.85 -2.83
N SER A 141 12.71 -17.87 -3.64
CA SER A 141 12.92 -19.23 -3.15
C SER A 141 13.96 -19.97 -3.96
N THR A 142 14.50 -21.02 -3.35
CA THR A 142 15.44 -21.95 -3.96
C THR A 142 14.90 -23.36 -3.83
N GLY A 143 15.11 -24.17 -4.86
CA GLY A 143 14.81 -25.59 -4.92
C GLY A 143 16.06 -26.41 -4.63
N THR A 144 16.28 -27.46 -5.45
CA THR A 144 17.50 -28.28 -5.41
C THR A 144 18.70 -27.60 -6.06
N GLN A 145 18.45 -26.69 -7.00
CA GLN A 145 19.43 -25.75 -7.54
C GLN A 145 19.21 -24.41 -6.82
N SER A 146 20.28 -23.69 -6.52
CA SER A 146 20.19 -22.55 -5.60
C SER A 146 21.16 -21.43 -5.95
N ALA A 147 20.64 -20.21 -5.98
CA ALA A 147 21.39 -18.98 -6.02
C ALA A 147 21.11 -18.12 -4.76
N LEU A 148 22.02 -17.22 -4.45
CA LEU A 148 21.89 -16.26 -3.36
C LEU A 148 21.33 -14.93 -3.89
N HIS A 149 20.09 -14.63 -3.51
CA HIS A 149 19.36 -13.43 -3.91
C HIS A 149 19.58 -12.30 -2.88
N LYS A 150 20.11 -11.15 -3.30
CA LYS A 150 20.38 -10.00 -2.42
C LYS A 150 19.79 -8.71 -2.97
N ILE A 151 18.97 -8.00 -2.19
CA ILE A 151 18.60 -6.61 -2.48
C ILE A 151 19.65 -5.68 -1.86
N LYS A 152 20.31 -4.85 -2.67
CA LYS A 152 21.35 -3.89 -2.22
C LYS A 152 20.81 -2.49 -1.97
N THR A 153 19.89 -2.02 -2.82
CA THR A 153 19.18 -0.76 -2.62
C THR A 153 17.73 -0.90 -3.05
N TRP A 154 16.83 -0.21 -2.38
CA TRP A 154 15.43 -0.10 -2.80
C TRP A 154 14.92 1.31 -2.51
N SER A 155 14.21 1.90 -3.46
CA SER A 155 13.35 3.06 -3.26
C SER A 155 11.98 2.80 -3.87
N PHE A 156 10.94 3.20 -3.15
CA PHE A 156 9.55 3.10 -3.59
C PHE A 156 8.87 4.45 -3.42
N SER A 157 8.09 4.85 -4.42
CA SER A 157 7.30 6.07 -4.42
C SER A 157 5.93 5.77 -5.01
N SER A 158 4.88 6.30 -4.38
CA SER A 158 3.49 6.16 -4.81
C SER A 158 2.80 7.52 -4.70
N THR A 159 1.92 7.83 -5.65
CA THR A 159 1.17 9.10 -5.70
C THR A 159 -0.29 8.83 -6.02
N LEU A 160 -1.18 9.38 -5.20
CA LEU A 160 -2.63 9.27 -5.39
C LEU A 160 -3.08 10.16 -6.56
N VAL A 161 -3.30 9.54 -7.71
CA VAL A 161 -3.97 10.18 -8.85
C VAL A 161 -5.44 10.36 -8.50
N HIS A 162 -5.73 11.60 -8.11
CA HIS A 162 -7.10 12.10 -7.99
C HIS A 162 -7.72 12.11 -9.37
N HIS A 163 -8.60 11.15 -9.63
CA HIS A 163 -9.44 11.18 -10.81
C HIS A 163 -10.42 12.34 -10.62
N ARG A 164 -10.04 13.54 -11.08
CA ARG A 164 -11.03 14.59 -11.35
C ARG A 164 -11.96 13.98 -12.39
N SER A 165 -13.09 13.47 -11.93
CA SER A 165 -14.26 13.36 -12.79
C SER A 165 -14.53 14.77 -13.25
N SER A 166 -14.01 15.11 -14.44
CA SER A 166 -14.72 16.03 -15.28
C SER A 166 -16.04 15.33 -15.58
N HIS A 167 -17.00 15.53 -14.68
CA HIS A 167 -18.37 15.73 -15.11
C HIS A 167 -18.30 16.86 -16.12
N LYS A 168 -18.03 16.49 -17.38
CA LYS A 168 -18.72 17.15 -18.48
C LYS A 168 -20.17 17.11 -18.07
N THR A 169 -20.72 18.28 -17.83
CA THR A 169 -22.15 18.55 -17.88
C THR A 169 -22.62 18.32 -19.31
N GLY A 170 -22.50 17.08 -19.78
CA GLY A 170 -23.38 16.56 -20.79
C GLY A 170 -24.76 16.68 -20.19
N ASN A 171 -25.58 17.55 -20.78
CA ASN A 171 -26.94 17.79 -20.36
C ASN A 171 -27.74 16.49 -20.51
N GLY A 172 -27.67 15.64 -19.49
CA GLY A 172 -28.59 14.55 -19.25
C GLY A 172 -29.95 15.19 -19.08
N MET A 173 -30.69 15.27 -20.18
CA MET A 173 -31.93 16.00 -20.31
C MET A 173 -33.00 15.36 -19.42
N ILE A 174 -33.03 15.79 -18.15
CA ILE A 174 -34.07 15.39 -17.20
C ILE A 174 -35.39 15.88 -17.79
N ASN A 175 -36.30 14.97 -18.12
CA ASN A 175 -37.57 15.31 -18.73
C ASN A 175 -38.43 16.14 -17.74
N VAL A 176 -38.34 17.47 -17.85
CA VAL A 176 -39.01 18.47 -16.99
C VAL A 176 -40.53 18.28 -16.90
N ARG A 177 -41.12 17.53 -17.86
CA ARG A 177 -42.55 17.18 -17.90
C ARG A 177 -43.09 16.35 -16.73
N LEU A 178 -42.26 15.73 -15.87
CA LEU A 178 -42.77 14.92 -14.75
C LEU A 178 -42.87 15.65 -13.39
N VAL A 179 -42.07 16.70 -13.15
CA VAL A 179 -41.96 17.32 -11.80
C VAL A 179 -42.97 18.45 -11.60
N VAL A 180 -43.34 19.18 -12.66
CA VAL A 180 -44.26 20.34 -12.60
C VAL A 180 -45.67 19.94 -12.10
N GLY A 181 -46.06 18.67 -12.19
CA GLY A 181 -47.38 18.17 -11.78
C GLY A 181 -47.61 18.01 -10.26
N LEU A 182 -46.56 17.98 -9.43
CA LEU A 182 -46.71 17.70 -7.98
C LEU A 182 -46.39 18.88 -7.06
N SER A 183 -45.65 19.88 -7.53
CA SER A 183 -45.21 21.01 -6.69
C SER A 183 -46.29 22.06 -6.39
N ILE A 184 -47.33 22.17 -7.22
CA ILE A 184 -48.36 23.21 -7.08
C ILE A 184 -49.41 22.83 -6.01
N GLY A 185 -49.74 21.54 -5.89
CA GLY A 185 -50.75 21.07 -4.91
C GLY A 185 -50.27 21.10 -3.46
N GLY A 186 -49.00 20.77 -3.20
CA GLY A 186 -48.47 20.67 -1.83
C GLY A 186 -48.39 22.02 -1.10
N CYS A 187 -47.94 23.07 -1.80
CA CYS A 187 -47.72 24.38 -1.18
C CYS A 187 -49.02 25.05 -0.71
N ILE A 188 -50.14 24.86 -1.42
CA ILE A 188 -51.44 25.47 -1.06
C ILE A 188 -51.96 24.89 0.27
N ILE A 189 -51.83 23.58 0.49
CA ILE A 189 -52.28 22.91 1.73
C ILE A 189 -51.46 23.37 2.94
N ILE A 190 -50.14 23.55 2.77
CA ILE A 190 -49.25 24.01 3.84
C ILE A 190 -49.51 25.49 4.19
N LEU A 191 -49.77 26.34 3.20
CA LEU A 191 -50.07 27.76 3.45
C LEU A 191 -51.42 27.96 4.16
N VAL A 192 -52.47 27.22 3.76
CA VAL A 192 -53.80 27.32 4.40
C VAL A 192 -53.78 26.77 5.84
N SER A 193 -53.09 25.66 6.09
CA SER A 193 -52.97 25.08 7.45
C SER A 193 -52.06 25.92 8.36
N GLY A 194 -50.95 26.46 7.83
CA GLY A 194 -50.05 27.34 8.57
C GLY A 194 -50.74 28.64 9.04
N LEU A 195 -51.50 29.30 8.17
CA LEU A 195 -52.25 30.51 8.52
C LEU A 195 -53.34 30.25 9.58
N GLY A 196 -54.00 29.08 9.53
CA GLY A 196 -54.95 28.65 10.56
C GLY A 196 -54.30 28.50 11.94
N LEU A 197 -53.12 27.88 12.01
CA LEU A 197 -52.37 27.70 13.26
C LEU A 197 -51.84 29.03 13.84
N ILE A 198 -51.42 29.97 12.99
CA ILE A 198 -51.00 31.31 13.41
C ILE A 198 -52.20 32.06 14.01
N ARG A 199 -53.37 32.04 13.36
CA ARG A 199 -54.58 32.66 13.91
C ARG A 199 -55.00 32.03 15.24
N PHE A 200 -54.95 30.70 15.36
CA PHE A 200 -55.26 29.99 16.61
C PHE A 200 -54.30 30.36 17.76
N ARG A 201 -53.01 30.56 17.47
CA ARG A 201 -52.04 31.00 18.47
C ARG A 201 -52.21 32.46 18.89
N PHE A 202 -52.57 33.36 17.98
CA PHE A 202 -52.91 34.74 18.35
C PHE A 202 -54.20 34.82 19.16
N TRP A 203 -55.23 34.03 18.82
CA TRP A 203 -56.49 33.99 19.55
C TRP A 203 -56.35 33.43 20.98
N LYS A 204 -55.24 32.71 21.27
CA LYS A 204 -54.90 32.19 22.61
C LYS A 204 -53.88 33.04 23.38
N LYS A 205 -53.43 34.18 22.83
CA LYS A 205 -52.43 35.06 23.47
C LYS A 205 -52.97 36.48 23.77
N GLU A 206 -54.27 36.61 23.98
CA GLU A 206 -54.90 37.81 24.55
C GLU A 206 -55.16 37.66 26.07
N GLN A 207 -54.37 36.81 26.74
CA GLN A 207 -54.20 36.77 28.19
C GLN A 207 -52.72 36.49 28.52
N ALA A 208 -52.17 37.21 29.51
CA ALA A 208 -50.76 37.29 29.95
C ALA A 208 -49.78 38.10 29.05
N GLY A 209 -49.16 39.14 29.63
CA GLY A 209 -48.19 40.07 29.00
C GLY A 209 -46.88 40.23 29.82
N GLU A 210 -46.08 41.26 29.49
CA GLU A 210 -44.79 41.71 30.11
C GLU A 210 -43.62 40.68 30.21
N SER A 211 -42.33 41.05 30.11
CA SER A 211 -41.59 42.18 29.50
C SER A 211 -40.13 41.73 29.20
N ASP A 212 -39.34 42.55 28.46
CA ASP A 212 -37.86 42.73 28.42
C ASP A 212 -36.88 41.51 28.42
N GLY A 213 -35.67 41.54 27.84
CA GLY A 213 -34.91 42.53 27.05
C GLY A 213 -33.39 42.16 27.07
N VAL A 214 -32.54 42.76 26.20
CA VAL A 214 -31.04 42.85 26.34
C VAL A 214 -30.24 41.52 26.15
N GLU A 215 -29.07 41.37 25.51
CA GLU A 215 -28.19 42.15 24.60
C GLU A 215 -27.30 41.18 23.77
N ASP A 216 -26.58 41.67 22.74
CA ASP A 216 -25.52 40.99 21.95
C ASP A 216 -24.15 41.60 22.36
N PRO A 217 -22.99 40.90 22.29
CA PRO A 217 -22.12 41.11 21.11
C PRO A 217 -21.16 39.96 20.70
N MET A 218 -21.16 39.67 19.39
CA MET A 218 -20.04 39.86 18.42
C MET A 218 -18.64 39.15 18.56
N GLU A 219 -18.28 38.47 17.44
CA GLU A 219 -16.94 38.30 16.82
C GLU A 219 -15.80 37.56 17.60
N ILE A 220 -14.62 37.20 17.04
CA ILE A 220 -13.88 37.57 15.79
C ILE A 220 -13.44 36.31 14.97
N ASN A 221 -13.09 36.52 13.70
CA ASN A 221 -12.43 35.65 12.71
C ASN A 221 -11.02 35.12 13.11
N ASP A 222 -10.50 34.09 12.43
CA ASP A 222 -9.28 34.20 11.58
C ASP A 222 -8.76 32.84 11.05
N SER A 223 -8.59 32.81 9.72
CA SER A 223 -7.81 31.85 8.95
C SER A 223 -6.30 32.12 9.05
N ILE A 224 -5.45 31.13 8.74
CA ILE A 224 -4.25 31.31 7.89
C ILE A 224 -3.76 29.92 7.41
N ASP A 225 -3.38 29.86 6.14
CA ASP A 225 -2.76 28.71 5.46
C ASP A 225 -1.22 28.68 5.67
N GLU A 226 -0.55 27.76 4.97
CA GLU A 226 0.92 27.67 4.82
C GLU A 226 1.66 27.07 6.05
N GLU A 227 2.77 26.32 5.91
CA GLU A 227 3.65 26.17 4.75
C GLU A 227 4.06 24.69 4.56
N PHE A 228 3.81 24.16 3.36
CA PHE A 228 4.34 22.88 2.91
C PHE A 228 5.65 23.13 2.15
N GLU A 229 6.80 22.62 2.63
CA GLU A 229 7.89 22.17 1.77
C GLU A 229 9.03 21.43 2.51
N ARG A 230 9.81 20.67 1.72
CA ARG A 230 11.23 20.30 1.92
C ARG A 230 11.60 19.21 2.93
N ALA A 231 11.27 17.95 2.59
CA ALA A 231 12.23 16.83 2.67
C ALA A 231 11.76 15.60 1.86
N THR A 232 12.12 15.50 0.58
CA THR A 232 11.85 14.31 -0.25
C THR A 232 12.80 13.15 0.09
N GLY A 233 12.37 12.28 1.00
CA GLY A 233 13.02 11.01 1.36
C GLY A 233 12.37 10.39 2.60
N PRO A 234 12.65 9.12 2.95
CA PRO A 234 12.22 8.57 4.23
C PRO A 234 12.75 9.43 5.38
N ARG A 235 11.85 9.93 6.24
CA ARG A 235 12.24 10.74 7.41
C ARG A 235 13.13 9.89 8.32
N LYS A 236 14.36 10.34 8.53
CA LYS A 236 15.31 9.68 9.44
C LYS A 236 14.98 10.06 10.87
N PHE A 237 14.89 9.07 11.74
CA PHE A 237 14.67 9.24 13.17
C PHE A 237 15.92 8.86 13.95
N SER A 238 16.23 9.58 15.03
CA SER A 238 17.33 9.21 15.92
C SER A 238 16.92 8.02 16.82
N TYR A 239 17.88 7.21 17.28
CA TYR A 239 17.58 6.14 18.24
C TYR A 239 16.95 6.69 19.53
N SER A 240 17.41 7.86 20.00
CA SER A 240 16.86 8.57 21.16
C SER A 240 15.40 9.00 20.97
N GLU A 241 15.04 9.46 19.78
CA GLU A 241 13.67 9.86 19.41
C GLU A 241 12.74 8.64 19.35
N LEU A 242 13.19 7.54 18.72
CA LEU A 242 12.45 6.28 18.68
C LEU A 242 12.32 5.64 20.08
N ALA A 243 13.37 5.73 20.91
CA ALA A 243 13.32 5.30 22.30
C ALA A 243 12.32 6.14 23.09
N HIS A 244 12.35 7.47 22.99
CA HIS A 244 11.36 8.33 23.65
C HIS A 244 9.92 8.03 23.18
N ALA A 245 9.71 7.89 21.87
CA ALA A 245 8.42 7.57 21.26
C ALA A 245 7.83 6.25 21.77
N THR A 246 8.67 5.24 22.04
CA THR A 246 8.27 3.89 22.53
C THR A 246 8.35 3.72 24.05
N GLY A 247 8.62 4.79 24.81
CA GLY A 247 8.82 4.71 26.26
C GLY A 247 10.04 3.83 26.65
N ASN A 248 11.15 4.00 25.95
CA ASN A 248 12.38 3.19 26.00
C ASN A 248 12.17 1.71 25.66
N PHE A 249 11.33 1.42 24.66
CA PHE A 249 10.97 0.05 24.26
C PHE A 249 10.37 -0.76 25.43
N LYS A 250 9.46 -0.13 26.20
CA LYS A 250 8.77 -0.80 27.33
C LYS A 250 7.87 -1.93 26.82
N GLU A 251 7.84 -3.05 27.54
CA GLU A 251 7.11 -4.26 27.12
C GLU A 251 5.60 -4.00 26.92
N GLY A 252 5.02 -3.06 27.66
CA GLY A 252 3.61 -2.66 27.52
C GLY A 252 3.25 -1.98 26.19
N GLU A 253 4.20 -1.63 25.33
CA GLU A 253 3.94 -1.18 23.94
C GLU A 253 4.32 -2.25 22.91
N LYS A 254 4.77 -3.45 23.32
CA LYS A 254 5.19 -4.49 22.38
C LYS A 254 3.98 -4.97 21.58
N LEU A 255 4.04 -4.77 20.26
CA LEU A 255 3.01 -5.18 19.29
C LEU A 255 3.22 -6.60 18.79
N GLY A 256 4.44 -7.14 18.90
CA GLY A 256 4.75 -8.50 18.49
C GLY A 256 6.25 -8.78 18.40
N GLU A 257 6.58 -10.02 18.04
CA GLU A 257 7.94 -10.52 17.91
C GLU A 257 8.07 -11.46 16.70
N GLY A 258 9.20 -11.40 16.01
CA GLY A 258 9.52 -12.22 14.86
C GLY A 258 10.98 -12.05 14.47
N PHE A 259 11.25 -11.41 13.32
CA PHE A 259 12.60 -10.99 12.92
C PHE A 259 13.14 -9.79 13.74
N GLY A 260 12.93 -9.77 15.05
CA GLY A 260 13.09 -8.63 15.96
C GLY A 260 11.80 -8.26 16.70
N GLU A 261 11.93 -7.42 17.72
CA GLU A 261 10.83 -6.97 18.57
C GLU A 261 10.16 -5.73 17.94
N VAL A 262 8.84 -5.66 17.90
CA VAL A 262 8.09 -4.51 17.36
C VAL A 262 7.33 -3.82 18.48
N TYR A 263 7.49 -2.50 18.60
CA TYR A 263 6.85 -1.68 19.63
C TYR A 263 6.00 -0.58 19.02
N ARG A 264 4.93 -0.21 19.70
CA ARG A 264 4.14 0.98 19.42
C ARG A 264 4.91 2.20 19.92
N GLY A 265 4.97 3.25 19.10
CA GLY A 265 5.53 4.53 19.49
C GLY A 265 4.65 5.69 19.04
N PHE A 266 4.80 6.85 19.66
CA PHE A 266 4.15 8.10 19.26
C PHE A 266 5.19 9.17 18.93
N ILE A 267 5.18 9.67 17.70
CA ILE A 267 6.10 10.71 17.23
C ILE A 267 5.36 12.04 17.27
N LYS A 268 5.72 12.89 18.25
CA LYS A 268 5.08 14.18 18.53
C LYS A 268 5.09 15.09 17.29
N ASP A 269 6.23 15.20 16.62
CA ASP A 269 6.42 16.01 15.40
C ASP A 269 5.55 15.59 14.21
N LEU A 270 5.00 14.37 14.22
CA LEU A 270 4.08 13.86 13.20
C LEU A 270 2.64 13.76 13.73
N ASN A 271 2.42 14.07 15.01
CA ASN A 271 1.19 13.82 15.75
C ASN A 271 0.59 12.42 15.51
N SER A 272 1.45 11.40 15.37
CA SER A 272 1.06 10.09 14.84
C SER A 272 1.69 8.91 15.57
N TYR A 273 0.95 7.80 15.62
CA TYR A 273 1.44 6.51 16.11
C TYR A 273 2.17 5.76 15.00
N VAL A 274 3.25 5.07 15.38
CA VAL A 274 4.12 4.29 14.50
C VAL A 274 4.44 2.93 15.11
N ALA A 275 4.82 1.97 14.26
CA ALA A 275 5.43 0.72 14.69
C ALA A 275 6.95 0.81 14.54
N VAL A 276 7.68 0.68 15.65
CA VAL A 276 9.15 0.76 15.71
C VAL A 276 9.72 -0.64 15.91
N LYS A 277 10.50 -1.12 14.95
CA LYS A 277 11.15 -2.43 15.01
C LYS A 277 12.57 -2.31 15.59
N LYS A 278 12.82 -2.97 16.71
CA LYS A 278 14.10 -3.01 17.42
C LYS A 278 14.92 -4.21 16.93
N ILE A 279 16.08 -3.93 16.34
CA ILE A 279 17.03 -4.95 15.87
C ILE A 279 18.09 -5.17 16.94
N SER A 280 18.07 -6.35 17.60
CA SER A 280 19.06 -6.70 18.62
C SER A 280 20.28 -7.40 18.02
N LYS A 281 21.48 -7.14 18.56
CA LYS A 281 22.72 -7.86 18.19
C LYS A 281 22.75 -9.26 18.83
N ARG A 282 21.89 -10.18 18.37
CA ARG A 282 21.99 -11.61 18.71
C ARG A 282 21.78 -12.51 17.49
N SER A 283 22.88 -12.81 16.81
CA SER A 283 23.08 -14.11 16.18
C SER A 283 24.53 -14.57 16.41
N LYS A 284 24.69 -15.83 16.85
CA LYS A 284 25.98 -16.55 16.92
C LYS A 284 25.89 -17.74 15.95
N GLN A 285 26.09 -17.50 14.66
CA GLN A 285 26.40 -18.53 13.66
C GLN A 285 27.43 -17.88 12.70
N GLY A 286 28.59 -18.53 12.53
CA GLY A 286 29.84 -17.90 12.01
C GLY A 286 30.11 -18.14 10.51
N PRO A 287 31.38 -18.12 10.04
CA PRO A 287 32.65 -17.97 10.77
C PRO A 287 33.22 -16.54 10.77
N GLU A 288 34.36 -16.34 11.44
CA GLU A 288 34.97 -15.04 11.72
C GLU A 288 35.69 -14.42 10.50
N GLY A 289 35.46 -13.12 10.27
CA GLY A 289 36.19 -12.29 9.31
C GLY A 289 36.64 -10.97 9.96
N VAL A 290 37.86 -10.97 10.52
CA VAL A 290 38.69 -9.84 10.97
C VAL A 290 37.98 -8.48 11.19
N CYS A 291 37.72 -8.15 12.45
CA CYS A 291 37.24 -6.83 12.85
C CYS A 291 38.31 -5.74 12.64
N ARG A 292 38.11 -4.84 11.67
CA ARG A 292 38.82 -3.55 11.60
C ARG A 292 37.89 -2.40 11.98
N ARG A 293 38.36 -1.59 12.93
CA ARG A 293 37.61 -0.54 13.64
C ARG A 293 37.49 0.71 12.76
N GLY A 294 36.28 1.12 12.37
CA GLY A 294 36.09 2.26 11.47
C GLY A 294 34.66 2.84 11.41
N LYS A 295 34.27 3.60 12.43
CA LYS A 295 33.13 4.54 12.47
C LYS A 295 31.84 4.12 11.73
N ASP A 296 31.05 3.25 12.37
CA ASP A 296 29.66 2.95 11.96
C ASP A 296 28.82 4.22 11.78
N HIS A 297 28.49 4.57 10.53
CA HIS A 297 27.32 5.39 10.20
C HIS A 297 26.24 4.47 9.66
N LYS A 298 25.25 4.13 10.49
CA LYS A 298 24.12 3.28 10.07
C LYS A 298 22.94 4.14 9.68
N SER A 299 22.65 4.16 8.38
CA SER A 299 21.34 4.58 7.89
C SER A 299 20.32 3.48 8.20
N ILE A 300 19.12 3.91 8.59
CA ILE A 300 17.88 3.13 8.52
C ILE A 300 17.16 3.57 7.25
#